data_AF-A0A5B0NKF3-F1
#
_entry.id   AF-A0A5B0NKF3-F1
#
_cell.length_a   1.000
_cell.length_b   1.000
_cell.length_c   1.000
_cell.angle_alpha   90.00
_cell.angle_beta   90.00
_cell.angle_gamma   90.00
#
_symmetry.space_group_name_H-M   'P 1'
#
loop_
_entity.id
_entity.type
_entity.pdbx_description
1 polymer ?
#
loop_
_entity_poly.entity_id
_entity_poly.type
_entity_poly.pdbx_seq_one_letter_code
_entity_poly.pdbx_strand_id
1 'polypeptide(L)'
;MSELMETPETTLGSQQLRHQADLVIQGFRRLLEDVESRPTSSPRDRSIIHPLCSKKELLTELGSSLLPLLKQQVASLTQALEDPDMLRQDPGPTLELILEIQPKLAQNWDQIICTMNHIMPLEGPQPDPAIDQNLNEFKPYRLRDLATCIRGDLQMQIEDFLHSARLVIEEIELARDERETSIGYDSYELDNSIDSALEWSKVSELDLLNGCWEGALLQTNAGLEDLLFIVHLNYRPISRPIAQLAKSFIPLLKLTKLFFNKLLRLGLTIKADVQSYTEMSTAQLLLFERSAQAIARSISASVGRLIEPEVEDRAQISQELIHQISQELIHQLKSLSPLFQSVLLLLNLYIIPLVPNNKLSSAQIPFKAWLVTWYTLFFKATNNAINAANSFAPNLN
;
A
#
# COMPACT_ATOMS: atom_id res chain seq x y z
N MET A 1 -26.50 -35.09 -52.92
CA MET A 1 -26.74 -33.66 -52.61
C MET A 1 -27.89 -33.61 -51.63
N SER A 2 -27.59 -33.55 -50.32
CA SER A 2 -28.59 -33.19 -49.31
C SER A 2 -28.34 -31.72 -48.99
N GLU A 3 -29.18 -30.84 -49.53
CA GLU A 3 -29.31 -29.49 -49.01
C GLU A 3 -30.01 -29.59 -47.65
N LEU A 4 -29.24 -29.37 -46.58
CA LEU A 4 -29.78 -29.04 -45.28
C LEU A 4 -30.42 -27.65 -45.42
N MET A 5 -31.74 -27.62 -45.62
CA MET A 5 -32.52 -26.40 -45.42
C MET A 5 -32.45 -26.07 -43.93
N GLU A 6 -31.65 -25.05 -43.56
CA GLU A 6 -31.83 -24.37 -42.28
C GLU A 6 -33.27 -23.84 -42.21
N THR A 7 -33.99 -24.21 -41.16
CA THR A 7 -35.36 -23.77 -40.93
C THR A 7 -35.36 -22.26 -40.57
N PRO A 8 -36.40 -21.50 -40.95
CA PRO A 8 -36.46 -20.06 -40.67
C PRO A 8 -36.43 -19.71 -39.16
N GLU A 9 -36.75 -20.66 -38.28
CA GLU A 9 -36.65 -20.52 -36.82
C GLU A 9 -35.19 -20.52 -36.32
N THR A 10 -34.27 -21.31 -36.92
CA THR A 10 -32.84 -21.29 -36.56
C THR A 10 -32.14 -20.01 -37.04
N THR A 11 -32.60 -19.41 -38.14
CA THR A 11 -32.06 -18.14 -38.65
C THR A 11 -32.51 -16.94 -37.79
N LEU A 12 -33.74 -16.97 -37.25
CA LEU A 12 -34.24 -15.92 -36.37
C LEU A 12 -33.58 -15.96 -34.98
N GLY A 13 -33.43 -17.16 -34.40
CA GLY A 13 -32.74 -17.35 -33.11
C GLY A 13 -31.26 -16.93 -33.15
N SER A 14 -30.56 -17.23 -34.24
CA SER A 14 -29.16 -16.79 -34.42
C SER A 14 -29.02 -15.27 -34.63
N GLN A 15 -29.97 -14.62 -35.29
CA GLN A 15 -29.98 -13.15 -35.40
C GLN A 15 -30.29 -12.45 -34.07
N GLN A 16 -31.19 -13.01 -33.26
CA GLN A 16 -31.53 -12.48 -31.94
C GLN A 16 -30.34 -12.60 -30.96
N LEU A 17 -29.64 -13.73 -30.97
CA LEU A 17 -28.44 -13.93 -30.15
C LEU A 17 -27.30 -12.99 -30.53
N ARG A 18 -27.06 -12.76 -31.83
CA ARG A 18 -26.09 -11.75 -32.29
C ARG A 18 -26.46 -10.35 -31.82
N HIS A 19 -27.73 -9.98 -31.94
CA HIS A 19 -28.19 -8.68 -31.44
C HIS A 19 -28.00 -8.53 -29.92
N GLN A 20 -28.26 -9.59 -29.13
CA GLN A 20 -28.01 -9.57 -27.69
C GLN A 20 -26.51 -9.45 -27.37
N ALA A 21 -25.63 -10.14 -28.10
CA ALA A 21 -24.19 -10.06 -27.93
C ALA A 21 -23.65 -8.66 -28.27
N ASP A 22 -24.10 -8.06 -29.38
CA ASP A 22 -23.82 -6.65 -29.71
C ASP A 22 -24.21 -5.68 -28.58
N LEU A 23 -25.40 -5.89 -27.97
CA LEU A 23 -25.87 -5.08 -26.85
C LEU A 23 -24.99 -5.26 -25.61
N VAL A 24 -24.55 -6.49 -25.32
CA VAL A 24 -23.62 -6.80 -24.22
C VAL A 24 -22.26 -6.11 -24.46
N ILE A 25 -21.69 -6.22 -25.66
CA ILE A 25 -20.42 -5.58 -26.03
C ILE A 25 -20.54 -4.05 -25.89
N GLN A 26 -21.64 -3.47 -26.37
CA GLN A 26 -21.90 -2.04 -26.21
C GLN A 26 -22.13 -1.65 -24.74
N GLY A 27 -22.71 -2.53 -23.94
CA GLY A 27 -22.85 -2.36 -22.49
C GLY A 27 -21.50 -2.28 -21.79
N PHE A 28 -20.58 -3.20 -22.08
CA PHE A 28 -19.22 -3.17 -21.53
C PHE A 28 -18.43 -1.95 -21.99
N ARG A 29 -18.57 -1.54 -23.27
CA ARG A 29 -17.92 -0.31 -23.77
C ARG A 29 -18.38 0.94 -23.00
N ARG A 30 -19.69 1.07 -22.76
CA ARG A 30 -20.23 2.19 -21.97
C ARG A 30 -19.75 2.15 -20.52
N LEU A 31 -19.72 0.96 -19.91
CA LEU A 31 -19.17 0.78 -18.56
C LEU A 31 -17.70 1.21 -18.47
N LEU A 32 -16.88 0.81 -19.43
CA LEU A 32 -15.47 1.23 -19.49
C LEU A 32 -15.35 2.75 -19.59
N GLU A 33 -16.08 3.38 -20.51
CA GLU A 33 -16.10 4.84 -20.66
C GLU A 33 -16.55 5.55 -19.36
N ASP A 34 -17.55 5.00 -18.66
CA ASP A 34 -18.05 5.52 -17.38
C ASP A 34 -17.01 5.37 -16.25
N VAL A 35 -16.28 4.26 -16.21
CA VAL A 35 -15.24 4.02 -15.22
C VAL A 35 -14.04 4.95 -15.45
N GLU A 36 -13.53 5.01 -16.68
CA GLU A 36 -12.34 5.80 -17.05
C GLU A 36 -12.54 7.30 -16.81
N SER A 37 -13.74 7.82 -17.07
CA SER A 37 -14.02 9.26 -17.02
C SER A 37 -14.27 9.82 -15.62
N ARG A 38 -14.57 8.97 -14.63
CA ARG A 38 -15.07 9.41 -13.32
C ARG A 38 -14.07 9.80 -12.23
N PRO A 39 -12.83 9.28 -12.12
CA PRO A 39 -11.94 9.67 -11.02
C PRO A 39 -11.63 11.17 -10.96
N THR A 40 -11.87 11.91 -12.04
CA THR A 40 -11.59 13.36 -12.14
C THR A 40 -12.85 14.22 -12.21
N SER A 41 -14.04 13.63 -12.24
CA SER A 41 -15.27 14.39 -12.38
C SER A 41 -15.65 15.05 -11.05
N SER A 42 -15.69 16.40 -11.04
CA SER A 42 -16.41 17.18 -10.02
C SER A 42 -17.80 16.57 -9.85
N PRO A 43 -18.37 16.51 -8.64
CA PRO A 43 -19.73 16.03 -8.40
C PRO A 43 -20.73 17.00 -9.06
N ARG A 44 -20.87 16.93 -10.38
CA ARG A 44 -21.92 17.61 -11.12
C ARG A 44 -23.13 16.70 -11.05
N ASP A 45 -24.05 17.10 -10.16
CA ASP A 45 -25.46 16.74 -10.14
C ASP A 45 -25.80 15.29 -10.51
N ARG A 46 -26.12 14.47 -9.49
CA ARG A 46 -27.43 13.82 -9.35
C ARG A 46 -27.48 12.92 -8.09
N SER A 47 -28.20 13.42 -7.08
CA SER A 47 -29.26 12.71 -6.32
C SER A 47 -29.04 11.34 -5.65
N ILE A 48 -27.87 10.69 -5.68
CA ILE A 48 -27.74 9.32 -5.12
C ILE A 48 -27.21 9.30 -3.68
N ILE A 49 -26.36 10.25 -3.29
CA ILE A 49 -26.07 10.45 -1.87
C ILE A 49 -27.24 11.23 -1.29
N HIS A 50 -28.06 10.56 -0.48
CA HIS A 50 -29.11 11.23 0.28
C HIS A 50 -28.47 12.42 1.03
N PRO A 51 -28.93 13.68 0.85
CA PRO A 51 -28.34 14.87 1.48
C PRO A 51 -28.30 14.83 3.02
N LEU A 52 -28.87 13.78 3.62
CA LEU A 52 -29.01 13.54 5.04
C LEU A 52 -28.00 12.51 5.58
N CYS A 53 -27.31 11.75 4.73
CA CYS A 53 -26.35 10.74 5.17
C CYS A 53 -25.08 11.40 5.71
N SER A 54 -24.69 11.02 6.92
CA SER A 54 -23.42 11.40 7.52
C SER A 54 -22.25 10.71 6.83
N LYS A 55 -21.05 11.30 6.90
CA LYS A 55 -19.81 10.65 6.41
C LYS A 55 -19.56 9.26 7.01
N LYS A 56 -20.06 9.02 8.23
CA LYS A 56 -19.92 7.76 8.94
C LYS A 56 -20.83 6.67 8.38
N GLU A 57 -22.08 7.02 8.08
CA GLU A 57 -22.99 6.12 7.40
C GLU A 57 -22.45 5.75 6.02
N LEU A 58 -21.93 6.74 5.29
CA LEU A 58 -21.30 6.53 3.99
C LEU A 58 -20.06 5.62 4.05
N LEU A 59 -19.16 5.82 5.02
CA LEU A 59 -18.00 4.94 5.18
C LEU A 59 -18.42 3.52 5.57
N THR A 60 -19.48 3.39 6.37
CA THR A 60 -20.05 2.10 6.75
C THR A 60 -20.66 1.41 5.53
N GLU A 61 -21.49 2.12 4.75
CA GLU A 61 -22.13 1.64 3.54
C GLU A 61 -21.10 1.17 2.49
N LEU A 62 -20.02 1.95 2.32
CA LEU A 62 -18.90 1.58 1.44
C LEU A 62 -18.33 0.21 1.82
N GLY A 63 -18.02 0.00 3.10
CA GLY A 63 -17.39 -1.23 3.58
C GLY A 63 -18.33 -2.41 3.83
N SER A 64 -19.62 -2.18 4.06
CA SER A 64 -20.58 -3.25 4.40
C SER A 64 -21.50 -3.64 3.24
N SER A 65 -21.66 -2.76 2.24
CA SER A 65 -22.64 -2.94 1.16
C SER A 65 -22.02 -2.77 -0.22
N LEU A 66 -21.43 -1.61 -0.53
CA LEU A 66 -21.01 -1.29 -1.91
C LEU A 66 -19.86 -2.17 -2.41
N LEU A 67 -18.77 -2.28 -1.64
CA LEU A 67 -17.64 -3.13 -1.99
C LEU A 67 -18.01 -4.63 -2.02
N PRO A 68 -18.74 -5.19 -1.05
CA PRO A 68 -19.21 -6.58 -1.14
C PRO A 68 -20.16 -6.84 -2.31
N LEU A 69 -21.04 -5.88 -2.65
CA LEU A 69 -21.93 -5.99 -3.81
C LEU A 69 -21.11 -6.01 -5.10
N LEU A 70 -20.06 -5.19 -5.20
CA LEU A 70 -19.16 -5.20 -6.36
C LEU A 70 -18.51 -6.59 -6.52
N LYS A 71 -18.02 -7.16 -5.42
CA LYS A 71 -17.45 -8.52 -5.41
C LYS A 71 -18.44 -9.57 -5.91
N GLN A 72 -19.70 -9.50 -5.45
CA GLN A 72 -20.74 -10.43 -5.90
C GLN A 72 -21.06 -10.27 -7.40
N GLN A 73 -21.11 -9.03 -7.90
CA GLN A 73 -21.35 -8.74 -9.31
C GLN A 73 -20.21 -9.28 -10.19
N VAL A 74 -18.96 -9.06 -9.78
CA VAL A 74 -17.76 -9.59 -10.44
C VAL A 74 -17.79 -11.11 -10.47
N ALA A 75 -17.98 -11.76 -9.32
CA ALA A 75 -18.04 -13.23 -9.25
C ALA A 75 -19.14 -13.83 -10.13
N SER A 76 -20.30 -13.17 -10.23
CA SER A 76 -21.40 -13.59 -11.09
C SER A 76 -21.04 -13.49 -12.58
N LEU A 77 -20.37 -12.41 -12.98
CA LEU A 77 -19.87 -12.24 -14.36
C LEU A 77 -18.76 -13.23 -14.68
N THR A 78 -17.80 -13.42 -13.77
CA THR A 78 -16.71 -14.40 -13.91
C THR A 78 -17.29 -15.80 -14.13
N GLN A 79 -18.19 -16.25 -13.26
CA GLN A 79 -18.83 -17.57 -13.37
C GLN A 79 -19.59 -17.73 -14.70
N ALA A 80 -20.27 -16.68 -15.15
CA ALA A 80 -20.99 -16.71 -16.42
C ALA A 80 -20.03 -16.81 -17.63
N LEU A 81 -18.84 -16.23 -17.53
CA LEU A 81 -17.85 -16.13 -18.62
C LEU A 81 -16.81 -17.26 -18.61
N GLU A 82 -16.71 -18.01 -17.51
CA GLU A 82 -15.66 -19.01 -17.23
C GLU A 82 -15.82 -20.32 -18.03
N ASP A 83 -17.03 -20.74 -18.41
CA ASP A 83 -17.27 -21.99 -19.14
C ASP A 83 -17.36 -21.76 -20.67
N PRO A 84 -16.31 -22.05 -21.45
CA PRO A 84 -16.28 -21.76 -22.87
C PRO A 84 -17.19 -22.66 -23.69
N ASP A 85 -17.43 -23.89 -23.23
CA ASP A 85 -18.23 -24.88 -23.94
C ASP A 85 -19.72 -24.57 -23.80
N MET A 86 -20.16 -24.16 -22.60
CA MET A 86 -21.53 -23.70 -22.37
C MET A 86 -21.82 -22.40 -23.13
N LEU A 87 -20.88 -21.47 -23.13
CA LEU A 87 -20.99 -20.20 -23.86
C LEU A 87 -21.05 -20.36 -25.39
N ARG A 88 -20.43 -21.41 -25.93
CA ARG A 88 -20.50 -21.74 -27.37
C ARG A 88 -21.79 -22.46 -27.75
N GLN A 89 -22.34 -23.29 -26.84
CA GLN A 89 -23.52 -24.12 -27.12
C GLN A 89 -24.84 -23.36 -26.96
N ASP A 90 -24.98 -22.55 -25.89
CA ASP A 90 -26.17 -21.76 -25.62
C ASP A 90 -25.82 -20.44 -24.92
N PRO A 91 -25.38 -19.40 -25.66
CA PRO A 91 -24.98 -18.13 -25.08
C PRO A 91 -26.16 -17.31 -24.51
N GLY A 92 -27.41 -17.61 -24.89
CA GLY A 92 -28.58 -16.78 -24.57
C GLY A 92 -28.74 -16.47 -23.08
N PRO A 93 -28.78 -17.47 -22.19
CA PRO A 93 -28.89 -17.25 -20.74
C PRO A 93 -27.75 -16.41 -20.15
N THR A 94 -26.52 -16.61 -20.64
CA THR A 94 -25.38 -15.80 -20.20
C THR A 94 -25.50 -14.36 -20.66
N LEU A 95 -25.86 -14.12 -21.91
CA LEU A 95 -26.04 -12.76 -22.44
C LEU A 95 -27.15 -12.02 -21.68
N GLU A 96 -28.27 -12.68 -21.37
CA GLU A 96 -29.35 -12.11 -20.56
C GLU A 96 -28.89 -11.76 -19.14
N LEU A 97 -28.15 -12.65 -18.49
CA LEU A 97 -27.58 -12.40 -17.16
C LEU A 97 -26.62 -11.20 -17.18
N ILE A 98 -25.74 -11.12 -18.19
CA ILE A 98 -24.80 -10.00 -18.31
C ILE A 98 -25.56 -8.68 -18.52
N LEU A 99 -26.57 -8.65 -19.39
CA LEU A 99 -27.42 -7.47 -19.60
C LEU A 99 -28.13 -7.02 -18.31
N GLU A 100 -28.48 -7.95 -17.41
CA GLU A 100 -29.07 -7.64 -16.11
C GLU A 100 -28.03 -7.07 -15.13
N ILE A 101 -26.79 -7.59 -15.14
CA ILE A 101 -25.73 -7.19 -14.21
C ILE A 101 -25.11 -5.84 -14.60
N GLN A 102 -24.85 -5.59 -15.88
CA GLN A 102 -24.18 -4.38 -16.37
C GLN A 102 -24.73 -3.05 -15.80
N PRO A 103 -26.04 -2.75 -15.85
CA PRO A 103 -26.57 -1.50 -15.29
C PRO A 103 -26.47 -1.43 -13.76
N LYS A 104 -26.59 -2.57 -13.07
CA LYS A 104 -26.42 -2.64 -11.60
C LYS A 104 -24.97 -2.41 -11.21
N LEU A 105 -24.02 -2.91 -12.01
CA LEU A 105 -22.60 -2.71 -11.82
C LEU A 105 -22.23 -1.23 -12.01
N ALA A 106 -22.73 -0.61 -13.09
CA ALA A 106 -22.55 0.83 -13.35
C ALA A 106 -23.01 1.66 -12.15
N GLN A 107 -24.24 1.40 -11.68
CA GLN A 107 -24.81 2.12 -10.54
C GLN A 107 -24.00 1.93 -9.24
N ASN A 108 -23.54 0.70 -8.97
CA ASN A 108 -22.76 0.41 -7.78
C ASN A 108 -21.38 1.08 -7.84
N TRP A 109 -20.70 1.00 -8.99
CA TRP A 109 -19.42 1.70 -9.22
C TRP A 109 -19.56 3.21 -9.00
N ASP A 110 -20.61 3.79 -9.56
CA ASP A 110 -20.95 5.20 -9.38
C ASP A 110 -21.11 5.56 -7.91
N GLN A 111 -21.83 4.73 -7.16
CA GLN A 111 -22.02 4.92 -5.72
C GLN A 111 -20.70 4.83 -4.95
N ILE A 112 -19.81 3.90 -5.29
CA ILE A 112 -18.48 3.76 -4.66
C ILE A 112 -17.67 5.04 -4.84
N ILE A 113 -17.54 5.51 -6.08
CA ILE A 113 -16.74 6.70 -6.41
C ILE A 113 -17.35 7.96 -5.80
N CYS A 114 -18.67 8.16 -5.91
CA CYS A 114 -19.36 9.29 -5.31
C CYS A 114 -19.21 9.29 -3.78
N THR A 115 -19.36 8.14 -3.14
CA THR A 115 -19.19 7.97 -1.70
C THR A 115 -17.79 8.36 -1.27
N MET A 116 -16.76 7.84 -1.96
CA MET A 116 -15.37 8.18 -1.66
C MET A 116 -15.08 9.67 -1.88
N ASN A 117 -15.61 10.27 -2.95
CA ASN A 117 -15.46 11.70 -3.24
C ASN A 117 -16.19 12.59 -2.22
N HIS A 118 -17.27 12.12 -1.61
CA HIS A 118 -17.94 12.84 -0.53
C HIS A 118 -17.18 12.75 0.80
N ILE A 119 -16.64 11.57 1.12
CA ILE A 119 -15.85 11.34 2.34
C ILE A 119 -14.55 12.14 2.29
N MET A 120 -13.80 12.03 1.18
CA MET A 120 -12.50 12.67 0.96
C MET A 120 -12.47 13.37 -0.42
N PRO A 121 -12.93 14.63 -0.52
CA PRO A 121 -12.99 15.36 -1.78
C PRO A 121 -11.62 15.49 -2.47
N LEU A 122 -11.63 15.37 -3.80
CA LEU A 122 -10.46 15.59 -4.66
C LEU A 122 -10.10 17.08 -4.76
N GLU A 123 -11.12 17.93 -4.80
CA GLU A 123 -10.99 19.38 -4.92
C GLU A 123 -11.61 20.08 -3.71
N GLY A 124 -11.12 21.29 -3.43
CA GLY A 124 -11.62 22.15 -2.37
C GLY A 124 -10.65 22.30 -1.18
N PRO A 125 -11.03 23.10 -0.17
CA PRO A 125 -10.19 23.34 0.99
C PRO A 125 -10.05 22.05 1.80
N GLN A 126 -8.82 21.53 1.86
CA GLN A 126 -8.49 20.40 2.72
C GLN A 126 -8.38 20.88 4.17
N PRO A 127 -8.73 20.03 5.16
CA PRO A 127 -8.48 20.33 6.56
C PRO A 127 -7.01 20.65 6.79
N ASP A 128 -6.71 21.60 7.69
CA ASP A 128 -5.34 21.88 8.08
C ASP A 128 -4.75 20.65 8.80
N PRO A 129 -3.73 19.98 8.23
CA PRO A 129 -3.15 18.76 8.81
C PRO A 129 -2.54 18.97 10.20
N ALA A 130 -2.28 20.21 10.62
CA ALA A 130 -1.74 20.51 11.94
C ALA A 130 -2.80 20.46 13.07
N ILE A 131 -4.09 20.62 12.74
CA ILE A 131 -5.16 20.83 13.72
C ILE A 131 -6.43 20.01 13.42
N ASP A 132 -6.27 18.88 12.70
CA ASP A 132 -7.36 17.99 12.29
C ASP A 132 -7.60 16.80 13.25
N GLN A 133 -7.11 16.87 14.50
CA GLN A 133 -7.18 15.77 15.47
C GLN A 133 -8.62 15.28 15.68
N ASN A 134 -9.59 16.20 15.67
CA ASN A 134 -10.99 15.93 15.95
C ASN A 134 -11.73 15.24 14.78
N LEU A 135 -11.09 15.05 13.62
CA LEU A 135 -11.70 14.35 12.50
C LEU A 135 -11.79 12.82 12.70
N ASN A 136 -11.06 12.26 13.67
CA ASN A 136 -11.09 10.84 14.04
C ASN A 136 -10.95 9.90 12.82
N GLU A 137 -11.99 9.15 12.46
CA GLU A 137 -12.03 8.26 11.29
C GLU A 137 -11.94 8.97 9.93
N PHE A 138 -12.15 10.29 9.88
CA PHE A 138 -12.11 11.08 8.65
C PHE A 138 -10.84 11.90 8.49
N LYS A 139 -9.80 11.67 9.31
CA LYS A 139 -8.49 12.30 9.08
C LYS A 139 -7.98 11.90 7.69
N PRO A 140 -7.48 12.85 6.88
CA PRO A 140 -6.87 12.56 5.59
C PRO A 140 -5.79 11.48 5.67
N TYR A 141 -5.03 11.41 6.78
CA TYR A 141 -4.03 10.36 7.00
C TYR A 141 -4.62 8.94 6.86
N ARG A 142 -5.78 8.67 7.45
CA ARG A 142 -6.40 7.34 7.45
C ARG A 142 -7.04 7.00 6.11
N LEU A 143 -7.68 8.00 5.50
CA LEU A 143 -8.44 7.81 4.27
C LEU A 143 -7.57 7.79 3.02
N ARG A 144 -6.32 8.26 3.09
CA ARG A 144 -5.39 8.33 1.94
C ARG A 144 -5.23 6.99 1.23
N ASP A 145 -4.99 5.92 1.98
CA ASP A 145 -4.64 4.63 1.38
C ASP A 145 -5.90 3.92 0.86
N LEU A 146 -7.05 4.06 1.56
CA LEU A 146 -8.36 3.67 1.03
C LEU A 146 -8.70 4.42 -0.26
N ALA A 147 -8.50 5.74 -0.28
CA ALA A 147 -8.80 6.57 -1.45
C ALA A 147 -7.88 6.24 -2.63
N THR A 148 -6.59 5.99 -2.37
CA THR A 148 -5.63 5.52 -3.38
C THR A 148 -6.05 4.16 -3.94
N CYS A 149 -6.41 3.22 -3.07
CA CYS A 149 -6.87 1.90 -3.47
C CYS A 149 -8.13 1.99 -4.34
N ILE A 150 -9.15 2.76 -3.95
CA ILE A 150 -10.40 2.88 -4.73
C ILE A 150 -10.20 3.60 -6.07
N ARG A 151 -9.45 4.71 -6.09
CA ARG A 151 -9.30 5.58 -7.26
C ARG A 151 -8.17 5.17 -8.21
N GLY A 152 -7.27 4.33 -7.74
CA GLY A 152 -6.12 3.84 -8.50
C GLY A 152 -6.28 2.36 -8.77
N ASP A 153 -5.97 1.55 -7.77
CA ASP A 153 -5.85 0.10 -7.94
C ASP A 153 -7.19 -0.54 -8.36
N LEU A 154 -8.27 -0.29 -7.61
CA LEU A 154 -9.59 -0.86 -7.89
C LEU A 154 -10.16 -0.38 -9.23
N GLN A 155 -9.91 0.88 -9.56
CA GLN A 155 -10.32 1.42 -10.86
C GLN A 155 -9.57 0.73 -12.01
N MET A 156 -8.25 0.59 -11.91
CA MET A 156 -7.47 -0.11 -12.92
C MET A 156 -7.94 -1.56 -13.08
N GLN A 157 -8.14 -2.27 -11.97
CA GLN A 157 -8.55 -3.67 -12.02
C GLN A 157 -9.97 -3.87 -12.58
N ILE A 158 -10.91 -2.96 -12.32
CA ILE A 158 -12.25 -3.07 -12.91
C ILE A 158 -12.23 -2.72 -14.40
N GLU A 159 -11.36 -1.79 -14.85
CA GLU A 159 -11.15 -1.50 -16.27
C GLU A 159 -10.60 -2.74 -17.00
N ASP A 160 -9.54 -3.36 -16.47
CA ASP A 160 -8.94 -4.57 -17.05
C ASP A 160 -9.95 -5.72 -17.10
N PHE A 161 -10.68 -5.97 -16.01
CA PHE A 161 -11.72 -6.98 -15.95
C PHE A 161 -12.84 -6.77 -16.99
N LEU A 162 -13.36 -5.54 -17.11
CA LEU A 162 -14.42 -5.20 -18.06
C LEU A 162 -13.92 -5.31 -19.51
N HIS A 163 -12.65 -4.98 -19.76
CA HIS A 163 -12.02 -5.15 -21.06
C HIS A 163 -11.96 -6.63 -21.45
N SER A 164 -11.45 -7.49 -20.56
CA SER A 164 -11.39 -8.93 -20.79
C SER A 164 -12.77 -9.56 -20.92
N ALA A 165 -13.73 -9.16 -20.10
CA ALA A 165 -15.12 -9.62 -20.22
C ALA A 165 -15.72 -9.31 -21.60
N ARG A 166 -15.44 -8.11 -22.15
CA ARG A 166 -15.86 -7.73 -23.49
C ARG A 166 -15.20 -8.61 -24.56
N LEU A 167 -13.88 -8.82 -24.47
CA LEU A 167 -13.13 -9.65 -25.42
C LEU A 167 -13.66 -11.09 -25.46
N VAL A 168 -14.03 -11.67 -24.31
CA VAL A 168 -14.63 -13.01 -24.26
C VAL A 168 -15.91 -13.08 -25.08
N ILE A 169 -16.77 -12.06 -25.03
CA ILE A 169 -18.01 -12.01 -25.83
C ILE A 169 -17.70 -11.79 -27.33
N GLU A 170 -16.75 -10.93 -27.66
CA GLU A 170 -16.30 -10.69 -29.04
C GLU A 170 -15.72 -11.97 -29.68
N GLU A 171 -14.95 -12.77 -28.93
CA GLU A 171 -14.41 -14.06 -29.41
C GLU A 171 -15.51 -15.08 -29.70
N ILE A 172 -16.60 -15.09 -28.92
CA ILE A 172 -17.77 -15.95 -29.15
C ILE A 172 -18.47 -15.55 -30.45
N GLU A 173 -18.69 -14.25 -30.68
CA GLU A 173 -19.31 -13.77 -31.92
C GLU A 173 -18.49 -14.10 -33.17
N LEU A 174 -17.17 -14.04 -33.07
CA LEU A 174 -16.25 -14.32 -34.17
C LEU A 174 -16.04 -15.82 -34.43
N ALA A 175 -16.65 -16.70 -33.63
CA ALA A 175 -16.52 -18.17 -33.73
C ALA A 175 -15.06 -18.64 -33.84
N ARG A 176 -14.13 -18.00 -33.09
CA ARG A 176 -12.71 -18.39 -33.10
C ARG A 176 -12.55 -19.75 -32.43
N ASP A 177 -11.79 -20.65 -33.08
CA ASP A 177 -11.54 -22.02 -32.59
C ASP A 177 -10.78 -22.03 -31.25
N GLU A 178 -9.87 -21.07 -31.03
CA GLU A 178 -9.08 -20.91 -29.80
C GLU A 178 -9.50 -19.63 -29.06
N ARG A 179 -9.95 -19.76 -27.79
CA ARG A 179 -10.05 -18.61 -26.88
C ARG A 179 -8.65 -18.30 -26.38
N GLU A 180 -8.15 -17.11 -26.69
CA GLU A 180 -6.90 -16.61 -26.12
C GLU A 180 -7.15 -15.84 -24.82
N THR A 181 -8.34 -15.25 -24.67
CA THR A 181 -8.67 -14.41 -23.51
C THR A 181 -9.21 -15.24 -22.33
N SER A 182 -8.54 -15.14 -21.19
CA SER A 182 -8.99 -15.70 -19.90
C SER A 182 -9.34 -14.58 -18.94
N ILE A 183 -10.53 -14.64 -18.33
CA ILE A 183 -10.98 -13.64 -17.34
C ILE A 183 -10.50 -13.95 -15.92
N GLY A 184 -9.96 -15.15 -15.68
CA GLY A 184 -9.65 -15.61 -14.33
C GLY A 184 -8.58 -14.79 -13.61
N TYR A 185 -7.57 -14.31 -14.35
CA TYR A 185 -6.51 -13.48 -13.77
C TYR A 185 -7.05 -12.10 -13.35
N ASP A 186 -7.74 -11.40 -14.25
CA ASP A 186 -8.29 -10.06 -13.96
C ASP A 186 -9.38 -10.13 -12.88
N SER A 187 -10.19 -11.19 -12.87
CA SER A 187 -11.15 -11.43 -11.78
C SER A 187 -10.46 -11.59 -10.43
N TYR A 188 -9.33 -12.29 -10.38
CA TYR A 188 -8.56 -12.50 -9.15
C TYR A 188 -7.93 -11.18 -8.66
N GLU A 189 -7.31 -10.40 -9.55
CA GLU A 189 -6.72 -9.12 -9.18
C GLU A 189 -7.79 -8.10 -8.75
N LEU A 190 -8.95 -8.07 -9.42
CA LEU A 190 -10.09 -7.25 -9.01
C LEU A 190 -10.61 -7.65 -7.62
N ASP A 191 -10.79 -8.93 -7.36
CA ASP A 191 -11.20 -9.43 -6.04
C ASP A 191 -10.20 -9.04 -4.94
N ASN A 192 -8.89 -9.16 -5.20
CA ASN A 192 -7.85 -8.74 -4.27
C ASN A 192 -7.90 -7.23 -4.00
N SER A 193 -8.18 -6.43 -5.02
CA SER A 193 -8.29 -4.98 -4.89
C SER A 193 -9.53 -4.59 -4.06
N ILE A 194 -10.65 -5.29 -4.24
CA ILE A 194 -11.86 -5.11 -3.41
C ILE A 194 -11.57 -5.48 -1.96
N ASP A 195 -10.90 -6.63 -1.72
CA ASP A 195 -10.53 -7.05 -0.37
C ASP A 195 -9.55 -6.06 0.29
N SER A 196 -8.61 -5.53 -0.48
CA SER A 196 -7.70 -4.48 -0.01
C SER A 196 -8.46 -3.21 0.40
N ALA A 197 -9.41 -2.75 -0.42
CA ALA A 197 -10.26 -1.59 -0.07
C ALA A 197 -11.09 -1.85 1.21
N LEU A 198 -11.60 -3.08 1.38
CA LEU A 198 -12.31 -3.49 2.58
C LEU A 198 -11.40 -3.49 3.83
N GLU A 199 -10.15 -3.93 3.69
CA GLU A 199 -9.16 -3.88 4.77
C GLU A 199 -8.79 -2.44 5.13
N TRP A 200 -8.51 -1.60 4.12
CA TRP A 200 -8.18 -0.18 4.32
C TRP A 200 -9.32 0.60 4.99
N SER A 201 -10.58 0.23 4.74
CA SER A 201 -11.73 0.86 5.41
C SER A 201 -11.76 0.63 6.94
N LYS A 202 -11.07 -0.42 7.42
CA LYS A 202 -11.07 -0.86 8.82
C LYS A 202 -9.75 -0.58 9.53
N VAL A 203 -8.69 -0.23 8.78
CA VAL A 203 -7.35 -0.05 9.34
C VAL A 203 -7.33 1.02 10.43
N SER A 204 -6.62 0.73 11.52
CA SER A 204 -6.37 1.71 12.58
C SER A 204 -5.14 2.56 12.26
N GLU A 205 -5.04 3.75 12.85
CA GLU A 205 -3.82 4.58 12.75
C GLU A 205 -2.57 3.84 13.25
N LEU A 206 -2.71 2.98 14.26
CA LEU A 206 -1.60 2.19 14.77
C LEU A 206 -1.17 1.09 13.80
N ASP A 207 -2.09 0.49 13.06
CA ASP A 207 -1.76 -0.52 12.05
C ASP A 207 -0.99 0.09 10.88
N LEU A 208 -1.39 1.28 10.43
CA LEU A 208 -0.65 2.06 9.44
C LEU A 208 0.78 2.35 9.89
N LEU A 209 0.94 2.80 11.14
CA LEU A 209 2.26 3.05 11.72
C LEU A 209 3.08 1.75 11.90
N ASN A 210 2.46 0.65 12.31
CA ASN A 210 3.12 -0.65 12.45
C ASN A 210 3.72 -1.11 11.11
N GLY A 211 2.98 -0.99 10.01
CA GLY A 211 3.50 -1.34 8.68
C GLY A 211 4.76 -0.54 8.32
N CYS A 212 4.80 0.75 8.68
CA CYS A 212 5.98 1.59 8.48
C CYS A 212 7.17 1.14 9.35
N TRP A 213 6.91 0.71 10.59
CA TRP A 213 7.94 0.21 11.51
C TRP A 213 8.46 -1.16 11.08
N GLU A 214 7.60 -2.04 10.56
CA GLU A 214 8.00 -3.31 9.95
C GLU A 214 8.91 -3.09 8.75
N GLY A 215 8.55 -2.19 7.84
CA GLY A 215 9.41 -1.81 6.72
C GLY A 215 10.78 -1.31 7.19
N ALA A 216 10.83 -0.42 8.18
CA ALA A 216 12.08 0.08 8.72
C ALA A 216 12.91 -1.01 9.43
N LEU A 217 12.25 -1.94 10.11
CA LEU A 217 12.88 -3.10 10.75
C LEU A 217 13.49 -4.05 9.72
N LEU A 218 12.78 -4.36 8.64
CA LEU A 218 13.27 -5.20 7.54
C LEU A 218 14.53 -4.60 6.91
N GLN A 219 14.51 -3.31 6.59
CA GLN A 219 15.68 -2.60 6.05
C GLN A 219 16.85 -2.58 7.03
N THR A 220 16.58 -2.42 8.33
CA THR A 220 17.62 -2.48 9.36
C THR A 220 18.22 -3.89 9.49
N ASN A 221 17.41 -4.94 9.34
CA ASN A 221 17.89 -6.33 9.36
C ASN A 221 18.78 -6.63 8.15
N ALA A 222 18.34 -6.25 6.95
CA ALA A 222 19.14 -6.39 5.73
C ALA A 222 20.50 -5.66 5.90
N GLY A 223 20.47 -4.40 6.36
CA GLY A 223 21.69 -3.64 6.61
C GLY A 223 22.61 -4.28 7.67
N LEU A 224 22.08 -4.99 8.67
CA LEU A 224 22.90 -5.73 9.63
C LEU A 224 23.58 -6.94 9.01
N GLU A 225 22.87 -7.68 8.15
CA GLU A 225 23.41 -8.84 7.43
C GLU A 225 24.54 -8.40 6.49
N ASP A 226 24.33 -7.31 5.76
CA ASP A 226 25.31 -6.65 4.92
C ASP A 226 26.56 -6.22 5.69
N LEU A 227 26.41 -5.55 6.83
CA LEU A 227 27.55 -5.18 7.67
C LEU A 227 28.32 -6.41 8.17
N LEU A 228 27.60 -7.46 8.56
CA LEU A 228 28.24 -8.70 8.99
C LEU A 228 29.01 -9.32 7.81
N PHE A 229 28.44 -9.37 6.62
CA PHE A 229 29.11 -9.85 5.42
C PHE A 229 30.43 -9.10 5.18
N ILE A 230 30.42 -7.76 5.17
CA ILE A 230 31.62 -6.92 5.01
C ILE A 230 32.68 -7.25 6.07
N VAL A 231 32.27 -7.45 7.32
CA VAL A 231 33.19 -7.79 8.42
C VAL A 231 33.85 -9.16 8.23
N HIS A 232 33.17 -10.11 7.60
CA HIS A 232 33.73 -11.42 7.26
C HIS A 232 34.69 -11.34 6.07
N LEU A 233 34.54 -10.37 5.16
CA LEU A 233 35.45 -10.13 4.02
C LEU A 233 36.84 -9.56 4.41
N ASN A 234 37.18 -9.49 5.70
CA ASN A 234 38.39 -8.84 6.21
C ASN A 234 39.74 -9.43 5.79
N TYR A 235 39.76 -10.46 4.95
CA TYR A 235 40.96 -11.13 4.45
C TYR A 235 41.66 -10.35 3.32
N ARG A 236 41.00 -9.38 2.67
CA ARG A 236 41.64 -8.47 1.69
C ARG A 236 42.24 -7.23 2.39
N PRO A 237 43.46 -6.79 2.03
CA PRO A 237 44.09 -5.61 2.65
C PRO A 237 43.29 -4.31 2.52
N ILE A 238 42.63 -4.12 1.37
CA ILE A 238 41.78 -2.95 1.07
C ILE A 238 40.48 -2.97 1.89
N SER A 239 39.97 -4.16 2.18
CA SER A 239 38.71 -4.37 2.91
C SER A 239 38.88 -4.26 4.43
N ARG A 240 40.12 -4.22 4.96
CA ARG A 240 40.36 -4.18 6.41
C ARG A 240 39.95 -2.85 7.07
N PRO A 241 40.26 -1.66 6.51
CA PRO A 241 39.75 -0.39 7.02
C PRO A 241 38.22 -0.28 6.93
N ILE A 242 37.64 -0.73 5.82
CA ILE A 242 36.18 -0.76 5.61
C ILE A 242 35.52 -1.71 6.60
N ALA A 243 36.07 -2.92 6.81
CA ALA A 243 35.57 -3.86 7.80
C ALA A 243 35.64 -3.29 9.23
N GLN A 244 36.68 -2.53 9.56
CA GLN A 244 36.78 -1.87 10.86
C GLN A 244 35.75 -0.74 11.01
N LEU A 245 35.51 0.02 9.94
CA LEU A 245 34.45 1.02 9.90
C LEU A 245 33.08 0.38 10.03
N ALA A 246 32.78 -0.67 9.26
CA ALA A 246 31.54 -1.45 9.33
C ALA A 246 31.27 -2.01 10.74
N LYS A 247 32.30 -2.52 11.44
CA LYS A 247 32.16 -2.96 12.84
C LYS A 247 31.64 -1.86 13.77
N SER A 248 32.01 -0.61 13.53
CA SER A 248 31.56 0.52 14.36
C SER A 248 30.07 0.85 14.18
N PHE A 249 29.44 0.43 13.07
CA PHE A 249 28.02 0.64 12.78
C PHE A 249 27.13 -0.48 13.33
N ILE A 250 27.68 -1.67 13.62
CA ILE A 250 26.90 -2.81 14.13
C ILE A 250 26.11 -2.47 15.40
N PRO A 251 26.69 -1.82 16.44
CA PRO A 251 25.95 -1.46 17.64
C PRO A 251 24.77 -0.50 17.35
N LEU A 252 24.98 0.45 16.43
CA LEU A 252 23.96 1.40 16.01
C LEU A 252 22.76 0.67 15.38
N LEU A 253 23.00 -0.17 14.37
CA LEU A 253 21.91 -0.88 13.70
C LEU A 253 21.23 -1.89 14.62
N LYS A 254 21.97 -2.55 15.54
CA LYS A 254 21.37 -3.41 16.57
C LYS A 254 20.42 -2.64 17.48
N LEU A 255 20.78 -1.41 17.86
CA LEU A 255 19.93 -0.54 18.67
C LEU A 255 18.72 -0.05 17.87
N THR A 256 18.88 0.31 16.61
CA THR A 256 17.73 0.65 15.73
C THR A 256 16.78 -0.53 15.56
N LYS A 257 17.30 -1.75 15.32
CA LYS A 257 16.52 -2.99 15.28
C LYS A 257 15.76 -3.21 16.59
N LEU A 258 16.44 -3.05 17.72
CA LEU A 258 15.83 -3.21 19.03
C LEU A 258 14.69 -2.20 19.26
N PHE A 259 14.86 -0.97 18.76
CA PHE A 259 13.86 0.09 18.83
C PHE A 259 12.58 -0.29 18.09
N PHE A 260 12.66 -0.60 16.78
CA PHE A 260 11.47 -0.96 16.00
C PHE A 260 10.80 -2.24 16.51
N ASN A 261 11.58 -3.24 16.95
CA ASN A 261 11.02 -4.42 17.61
C ASN A 261 10.23 -4.08 18.88
N LYS A 262 10.68 -3.09 19.65
CA LYS A 262 9.95 -2.64 20.84
C LYS A 262 8.70 -1.85 20.48
N LEU A 263 8.73 -1.04 19.42
CA LEU A 263 7.53 -0.33 18.94
C LEU A 263 6.46 -1.30 18.44
N LEU A 264 6.83 -2.30 17.64
CA LEU A 264 5.88 -3.29 17.15
C LEU A 264 5.21 -4.07 18.29
N ARG A 265 5.99 -4.48 19.29
CA ARG A 265 5.44 -5.13 20.50
C ARG A 265 4.51 -4.20 21.28
N LEU A 266 4.83 -2.91 21.35
CA LEU A 266 3.98 -1.91 21.98
C LEU A 266 2.67 -1.76 21.21
N GLY A 267 2.73 -1.62 19.88
CA GLY A 267 1.56 -1.56 19.00
C GLY A 267 0.63 -2.76 19.19
N LEU A 268 1.17 -3.98 19.19
CA LEU A 268 0.41 -5.22 19.47
C LEU A 268 -0.23 -5.22 20.86
N THR A 269 0.45 -4.65 21.87
CA THR A 269 -0.07 -4.57 23.23
C THR A 269 -1.28 -3.63 23.34
N ILE A 270 -1.27 -2.54 22.56
CA ILE A 270 -2.32 -1.52 22.50
C ILE A 270 -3.52 -2.00 21.67
N LYS A 271 -3.27 -2.70 20.55
CA LYS A 271 -4.29 -3.13 19.58
C LYS A 271 -5.43 -3.98 20.17
N ALA A 272 -5.20 -4.62 21.31
CA ALA A 272 -6.22 -5.44 21.98
C ALA A 272 -7.41 -4.64 22.56
N ASP A 273 -7.26 -3.33 22.81
CA ASP A 273 -8.18 -2.59 23.69
C ASP A 273 -8.49 -1.14 23.26
N VAL A 274 -8.07 -0.64 22.08
CA VAL A 274 -8.09 0.81 21.75
C VAL A 274 -8.87 1.18 20.48
N GLN A 275 -9.44 2.39 20.48
CA GLN A 275 -10.07 3.08 19.35
C GLN A 275 -9.23 3.02 18.07
N SER A 276 -9.89 3.10 16.91
CA SER A 276 -9.24 3.06 15.59
C SER A 276 -8.40 4.31 15.25
N TYR A 277 -8.35 5.29 16.15
CA TYR A 277 -7.67 6.58 15.98
C TYR A 277 -7.00 7.05 17.28
N THR A 278 -5.98 7.87 17.13
CA THR A 278 -5.23 8.53 18.20
C THR A 278 -5.59 10.01 18.26
N GLU A 279 -5.12 10.73 19.29
CA GLU A 279 -5.24 12.19 19.38
C GLU A 279 -4.22 12.93 18.49
N MET A 280 -3.43 12.23 17.66
CA MET A 280 -2.48 12.86 16.74
C MET A 280 -3.19 13.53 15.56
N SER A 281 -2.64 14.65 15.10
CA SER A 281 -3.05 15.25 13.82
C SER A 281 -2.45 14.49 12.64
N THR A 282 -2.95 14.72 11.42
CA THR A 282 -2.37 14.17 10.19
C THR A 282 -0.89 14.55 10.04
N ALA A 283 -0.51 15.80 10.35
CA ALA A 283 0.88 16.24 10.32
C ALA A 283 1.77 15.45 11.28
N GLN A 284 1.27 15.13 12.47
CA GLN A 284 2.01 14.35 13.48
C GLN A 284 2.13 12.87 13.06
N LEU A 285 1.05 12.27 12.54
CA LEU A 285 1.06 10.91 11.99
C LEU A 285 2.05 10.78 10.82
N LEU A 286 2.01 11.74 9.88
CA LEU A 286 2.95 11.81 8.77
C LEU A 286 4.40 12.02 9.24
N LEU A 287 4.62 12.82 10.29
CA LEU A 287 5.95 12.99 10.87
C LEU A 287 6.46 11.64 11.41
N PHE A 288 5.61 10.85 12.06
CA PHE A 288 5.95 9.53 12.58
C PHE A 288 6.32 8.56 11.46
N GLU A 289 5.47 8.44 10.44
CA GLU A 289 5.68 7.62 9.24
C GLU A 289 6.98 8.01 8.52
N ARG A 290 7.11 9.30 8.19
CA ARG A 290 8.28 9.82 7.45
C ARG A 290 9.57 9.64 8.24
N SER A 291 9.53 9.74 9.57
CA SER A 291 10.71 9.51 10.40
C SER A 291 11.17 8.05 10.33
N ALA A 292 10.24 7.09 10.40
CA ALA A 292 10.59 5.67 10.25
C ALA A 292 11.21 5.38 8.87
N GLN A 293 10.60 5.90 7.80
CA GLN A 293 11.13 5.75 6.44
C GLN A 293 12.49 6.45 6.27
N ALA A 294 12.69 7.64 6.83
CA ALA A 294 13.94 8.37 6.75
C ALA A 294 15.07 7.66 7.53
N ILE A 295 14.77 7.09 8.69
CA ILE A 295 15.72 6.24 9.44
C ILE A 295 16.13 5.04 8.58
N ALA A 296 15.17 4.35 7.96
CA ALA A 296 15.44 3.20 7.10
C ALA A 296 16.32 3.58 5.89
N ARG A 297 15.98 4.68 5.20
CA ARG A 297 16.76 5.21 4.07
C ARG A 297 18.18 5.59 4.50
N SER A 298 18.34 6.24 5.65
CA SER A 298 19.65 6.65 6.15
C SER A 298 20.53 5.45 6.50
N ILE A 299 19.95 4.38 7.07
CA ILE A 299 20.66 3.12 7.34
C ILE A 299 21.06 2.45 6.03
N SER A 300 20.13 2.28 5.09
CA SER A 300 20.39 1.65 3.79
C SER A 300 21.47 2.40 3.01
N ALA A 301 21.39 3.74 2.95
CA ALA A 301 22.42 4.57 2.33
C ALA A 301 23.78 4.40 3.01
N SER A 302 23.83 4.39 4.35
CA SER A 302 25.07 4.21 5.10
C SER A 302 25.72 2.86 4.81
N VAL A 303 24.93 1.80 4.79
CA VAL A 303 25.42 0.43 4.54
C VAL A 303 25.83 0.26 3.07
N GLY A 304 25.03 0.76 2.13
CA GLY A 304 25.35 0.74 0.70
C GLY A 304 26.70 1.39 0.39
N ARG A 305 27.01 2.53 1.02
CA ARG A 305 28.31 3.21 0.86
C ARG A 305 29.49 2.44 1.45
N LEU A 306 29.26 1.53 2.40
CA LEU A 306 30.28 0.63 2.92
C LEU A 306 30.48 -0.59 2.01
N ILE A 307 29.46 -1.00 1.25
CA ILE A 307 29.51 -2.15 0.33
C ILE A 307 30.10 -1.77 -1.03
N GLU A 308 29.76 -0.58 -1.56
CA GLU A 308 30.09 -0.12 -2.92
C GLU A 308 31.57 -0.36 -3.31
N PRO A 309 32.58 -0.07 -2.45
CA PRO A 309 33.99 -0.32 -2.81
C PRO A 309 34.36 -1.80 -2.93
N GLU A 310 33.63 -2.70 -2.26
CA GLU A 310 33.87 -4.15 -2.29
C GLU A 310 33.26 -4.81 -3.53
N VAL A 311 32.12 -4.30 -4.01
CA VAL A 311 31.41 -4.85 -5.18
C VAL A 311 32.10 -4.46 -6.49
N GLU A 312 32.69 -3.27 -6.55
CA GLU A 312 33.31 -2.76 -7.77
C GLU A 312 34.77 -3.22 -7.98
N ASP A 313 35.27 -4.14 -7.15
CA ASP A 313 36.66 -4.67 -7.15
C ASP A 313 37.72 -3.59 -7.39
N ARG A 314 37.52 -2.41 -6.79
CA ARG A 314 38.42 -1.27 -7.00
C ARG A 314 39.77 -1.61 -6.39
N ALA A 315 40.74 -1.91 -7.27
CA ALA A 315 42.12 -2.24 -6.90
C ALA A 315 42.81 -1.16 -6.05
N GLN A 316 42.29 0.07 -6.05
CA GLN A 316 42.72 1.17 -5.21
C GLN A 316 41.53 2.10 -4.89
N ILE A 317 41.25 2.33 -3.60
CA ILE A 317 40.31 3.38 -3.17
C ILE A 317 41.07 4.71 -3.17
N SER A 318 40.66 5.67 -4.01
CA SER A 318 41.28 7.00 -4.02
C SER A 318 41.01 7.74 -2.70
N GLN A 319 41.92 8.62 -2.29
CA GLN A 319 41.71 9.46 -1.09
C GLN A 319 40.45 10.33 -1.22
N GLU A 320 40.13 10.78 -2.43
CA GLU A 320 38.91 11.51 -2.73
C GLU A 320 37.65 10.66 -2.47
N LEU A 321 37.64 9.40 -2.90
CA LEU A 321 36.54 8.48 -2.65
C LEU A 321 36.40 8.16 -1.15
N ILE A 322 37.51 7.97 -0.43
CA ILE A 322 37.50 7.78 1.05
C ILE A 322 36.87 8.99 1.73
N HIS A 323 37.25 10.20 1.32
CA HIS A 323 36.71 11.44 1.88
C HIS A 323 35.21 11.57 1.61
N GLN A 324 34.77 11.31 0.38
CA GLN A 324 33.35 11.32 0.00
C GLN A 324 32.54 10.29 0.78
N ILE A 325 33.04 9.06 0.95
CA ILE A 325 32.39 8.02 1.76
C ILE A 325 32.26 8.51 3.21
N SER A 326 33.34 9.01 3.81
CA SER A 326 33.33 9.51 5.19
C SER A 326 32.32 10.64 5.39
N GLN A 327 32.32 11.66 4.53
CA GLN A 327 31.40 12.79 4.62
C GLN A 327 29.94 12.36 4.53
N GLU A 328 29.61 11.50 3.56
CA GLU A 328 28.24 11.01 3.38
C GLU A 328 27.80 10.19 4.60
N LEU A 329 28.64 9.28 5.11
CA LEU A 329 28.35 8.51 6.31
C LEU A 329 28.10 9.41 7.52
N ILE A 330 28.93 10.44 7.72
CA ILE A 330 28.74 11.39 8.83
C ILE A 330 27.43 12.16 8.67
N HIS A 331 27.11 12.60 7.46
CA HIS A 331 25.85 13.29 7.16
C HIS A 331 24.64 12.41 7.51
N GLN A 332 24.64 11.16 7.04
CA GLN A 332 23.58 10.19 7.34
C GLN A 332 23.46 9.95 8.85
N LEU A 333 24.56 9.68 9.54
CA LEU A 333 24.56 9.42 10.99
C LEU A 333 24.05 10.61 11.81
N LYS A 334 24.43 11.84 11.44
CA LYS A 334 23.94 13.06 12.10
C LYS A 334 22.44 13.26 11.90
N SER A 335 21.90 12.82 10.78
CA SER A 335 20.46 12.92 10.49
C SER A 335 19.60 12.01 11.37
N LEU A 336 20.15 10.90 11.90
CA LEU A 336 19.36 9.93 12.68
C LEU A 336 18.87 10.49 14.03
N SER A 337 19.68 11.27 14.73
CA SER A 337 19.34 11.79 16.06
C SER A 337 18.04 12.63 16.10
N PRO A 338 17.85 13.65 15.25
CA PRO A 338 16.61 14.42 15.23
C PRO A 338 15.39 13.59 14.81
N LEU A 339 15.57 12.58 13.95
CA LEU A 339 14.48 11.67 13.55
C LEU A 339 14.00 10.86 14.75
N PHE A 340 14.92 10.22 15.49
CA PHE A 340 14.55 9.49 16.70
C PHE A 340 13.98 10.39 17.79
N GLN A 341 14.50 11.60 17.98
CA GLN A 341 13.93 12.56 18.94
C GLN A 341 12.48 12.91 18.61
N SER A 342 12.17 13.12 17.33
CA SER A 342 10.81 13.41 16.86
C SER A 342 9.87 12.23 17.15
N VAL A 343 10.31 11.00 16.83
CA VAL A 343 9.55 9.77 17.11
C VAL A 343 9.35 9.58 18.62
N LEU A 344 10.39 9.77 19.43
CA LEU A 344 10.32 9.66 20.89
C LEU A 344 9.33 10.66 21.49
N LEU A 345 9.30 11.89 20.99
CA LEU A 345 8.34 12.91 21.42
C LEU A 345 6.90 12.43 21.17
N LEU A 346 6.60 12.02 19.94
CA LEU A 346 5.26 11.56 19.57
C LEU A 346 4.85 10.29 20.32
N LEU A 347 5.78 9.35 20.51
CA LEU A 347 5.56 8.15 21.33
C LEU A 347 5.14 8.50 22.75
N ASN A 348 5.86 9.41 23.40
CA ASN A 348 5.58 9.79 24.78
C ASN A 348 4.26 10.54 24.93
N LEU A 349 3.90 11.37 23.95
CA LEU A 349 2.68 12.18 24.00
C LEU A 349 1.43 11.38 23.63
N TYR A 350 1.52 10.48 22.63
CA TYR A 350 0.32 9.93 22.00
C TYR A 350 0.22 8.41 22.01
N ILE A 351 1.33 7.67 22.06
CA ILE A 351 1.28 6.20 21.94
C ILE A 351 1.37 5.51 23.30
N ILE A 352 2.33 5.90 24.13
CA ILE A 352 2.51 5.33 25.48
C ILE A 352 1.24 5.53 26.34
N PRO A 353 0.56 6.69 26.30
CA PRO A 353 -0.68 6.88 27.06
C PRO A 353 -1.83 5.95 26.66
N LEU A 354 -1.81 5.37 25.45
CA LEU A 354 -2.85 4.44 24.98
C LEU A 354 -2.72 3.02 25.58
N VAL A 355 -1.65 2.74 26.32
CA VAL A 355 -1.48 1.43 26.98
C VAL A 355 -2.58 1.24 28.02
N PRO A 356 -3.36 0.14 27.99
CA PRO A 356 -4.50 -0.08 28.88
C PRO A 356 -4.18 -0.02 30.39
N ASN A 357 -5.13 0.47 31.20
CA ASN A 357 -4.98 0.68 32.66
C ASN A 357 -4.55 -0.58 33.43
N ASN A 358 -5.03 -1.76 33.01
CA ASN A 358 -4.65 -3.05 33.59
C ASN A 358 -3.19 -3.47 33.28
N LYS A 359 -2.56 -2.88 32.26
CA LYS A 359 -1.16 -3.08 31.84
C LYS A 359 -0.28 -1.87 32.17
N LEU A 360 -0.87 -0.75 32.59
CA LEU A 360 -0.20 0.55 32.81
C LEU A 360 0.94 0.46 33.84
N SER A 361 0.68 -0.20 34.97
CA SER A 361 1.64 -0.28 36.08
C SER A 361 2.82 -1.24 35.81
N SER A 362 2.63 -2.24 34.95
CA SER A 362 3.67 -3.23 34.62
C SER A 362 4.40 -2.95 33.31
N ALA A 363 3.83 -2.15 32.39
CA ALA A 363 4.41 -1.90 31.06
C ALA A 363 4.98 -0.48 30.88
N GLN A 364 4.32 0.58 31.36
CA GLN A 364 4.75 1.96 31.06
C GLN A 364 6.05 2.35 31.78
N ILE A 365 6.17 2.04 33.08
CA ILE A 365 7.38 2.39 33.86
C ILE A 365 8.61 1.64 33.30
N PRO A 366 8.55 0.32 33.03
CA PRO A 366 9.66 -0.37 32.36
C PRO A 366 9.94 0.16 30.96
N PHE A 367 8.92 0.56 30.19
CA PHE A 367 9.11 1.08 28.84
C PHE A 367 9.82 2.44 28.84
N LYS A 368 9.44 3.39 29.70
CA LYS A 368 10.12 4.69 29.83
C LYS A 368 11.57 4.53 30.29
N ALA A 369 11.83 3.69 31.30
CA ALA A 369 13.19 3.41 31.76
C ALA A 369 14.05 2.77 30.66
N TRP A 370 13.46 1.84 29.90
CA TRP A 370 14.10 1.24 28.74
C TRP A 370 14.41 2.27 27.65
N LEU A 371 13.50 3.20 27.34
CA LEU A 371 13.71 4.27 26.35
C LEU A 371 14.90 5.17 26.71
N VAL A 372 15.02 5.56 27.98
CA VAL A 372 16.15 6.40 28.45
C VAL A 372 17.48 5.65 28.27
N THR A 373 17.51 4.37 28.66
CA THR A 373 18.69 3.51 28.50
C THR A 373 19.04 3.34 27.03
N TRP A 374 18.04 3.04 26.21
CA TRP A 374 18.19 2.89 24.76
C TRP A 374 18.73 4.16 24.12
N TYR A 375 18.17 5.33 24.44
CA TYR A 375 18.59 6.60 23.85
C TYR A 375 20.05 6.93 24.18
N THR A 376 20.46 6.66 25.42
CA THR A 376 21.86 6.85 25.85
C THR A 376 22.81 5.93 25.08
N LEU A 377 22.46 4.66 24.93
CA LEU A 377 23.25 3.69 24.17
C LEU A 377 23.29 4.03 22.68
N PHE A 378 22.16 4.44 22.12
CA PHE A 378 22.01 4.86 20.73
C PHE A 378 22.93 6.04 20.45
N PHE A 379 22.82 7.12 21.24
CA PHE A 379 23.66 8.30 21.09
C PHE A 379 25.15 7.97 21.15
N LYS A 380 25.55 7.10 22.10
CA LYS A 380 26.94 6.62 22.20
C LYS A 380 27.37 5.84 20.97
N ALA A 381 26.53 4.94 20.45
CA ALA A 381 26.82 4.16 19.25
C ALA A 381 26.95 5.05 18.01
N THR A 382 26.04 6.02 17.83
CA THR A 382 26.10 6.99 16.73
C THR A 382 27.38 7.81 16.78
N ASN A 383 27.76 8.34 17.94
CA ASN A 383 29.01 9.11 18.07
C ASN A 383 30.25 8.26 17.81
N ASN A 384 30.27 7.00 18.25
CA ASN A 384 31.36 6.09 17.95
C ASN A 384 31.49 5.82 16.44
N ALA A 385 30.37 5.63 15.75
CA ALA A 385 30.34 5.46 14.29
C ALA A 385 30.81 6.73 13.56
N ILE A 386 30.38 7.92 14.01
CA ILE A 386 30.84 9.21 13.47
C ILE A 386 32.36 9.36 13.67
N ASN A 387 32.88 9.05 14.86
CA ASN A 387 34.31 9.13 15.13
C ASN A 387 35.13 8.15 14.28
N ALA A 388 34.61 6.95 14.06
CA ALA A 388 35.22 5.99 13.15
C ALA A 388 35.22 6.48 11.69
N ALA A 389 34.12 7.09 11.23
CA ALA A 389 34.04 7.68 9.90
C ALA A 389 35.00 8.87 9.74
N ASN A 390 35.12 9.74 10.75
CA ASN A 390 36.10 10.83 10.76
C ASN A 390 37.53 10.30 10.68
N SER A 391 37.84 9.22 11.42
CA SER A 391 39.17 8.61 11.42
C SER A 391 39.48 7.83 10.14
N PHE A 392 38.45 7.50 9.35
CA PHE A 392 38.58 6.81 8.07
C PHE A 392 39.06 7.75 6.96
N ALA A 393 38.62 9.02 6.95
CA ALA A 393 39.23 10.05 6.11
C ALA A 393 40.61 10.40 6.69
N PRO A 394 41.74 10.09 6.02
CA PRO A 394 43.04 10.50 6.53
C PRO A 394 43.04 12.02 6.72
N ASN A 395 43.56 12.47 7.87
CA ASN A 395 43.63 13.89 8.23
C ASN A 395 44.24 14.68 7.06
N LEU A 396 43.43 15.57 6.49
CA LEU A 396 43.88 16.62 5.59
C LEU A 396 44.89 17.48 6.35
N ASN A 397 46.17 17.34 6.03
CA ASN A 397 47.17 18.37 6.28
C ASN A 397 47.87 18.70 4.96
#